data_AF-A0A6I3T4B2-F1
#
_entry.id   AF-A0A6I3T4B2-F1
#
_cell.length_a   1.000
_cell.length_b   1.000
_cell.length_c   1.000
_cell.angle_alpha   90.00
_cell.angle_beta   90.00
_cell.angle_gamma   90.00
#
_symmetry.space_group_name_H-M   'P 1'
#
loop_
_entity.id
_entity.type
_entity.pdbx_description
1 polymer ?
#
loop_
_entity_poly.entity_id
_entity_poly.type
_entity_poly.pdbx_seq_one_letter_code
_entity_poly.pdbx_strand_id
1 'polypeptide(L)'
;MCRASLFRAVGPDELADIRRLGYLRNPPGIVVKYFAVTRAQAIWFARQAVAAFGDPPYAIIQVETVVSYLPKISVDRGIRIVVLDDNDLAGLKPRIIRYNVA
;
A
#
# COMPACT_ATOMS: atom_id res chain seq x y z
N MET A 1 -6.78 20.02 9.59
CA MET A 1 -5.99 18.89 9.04
C MET A 1 -6.76 17.60 9.27
N CYS A 2 -7.11 16.86 8.22
CA CYS A 2 -7.82 15.58 8.36
C CYS A 2 -6.82 14.42 8.27
N ARG A 3 -6.91 13.47 9.20
CA ARG A 3 -6.17 12.21 9.10
C ARG A 3 -6.89 11.27 8.15
N ALA A 4 -6.15 10.70 7.20
CA ALA A 4 -6.66 9.68 6.30
C ALA A 4 -5.90 8.36 6.53
N SER A 5 -6.63 7.25 6.44
CA SER A 5 -6.05 5.91 6.44
C SER A 5 -5.95 5.40 5.02
N LEU A 6 -4.75 4.97 4.63
CA LEU A 6 -4.47 4.35 3.34
C LEU A 6 -4.00 2.91 3.53
N PHE A 7 -4.29 2.06 2.54
CA PHE A 7 -4.07 0.62 2.64
C PHE A 7 -3.29 0.11 1.44
N ARG A 8 -2.39 -0.85 1.63
CA ARG A 8 -1.61 -1.43 0.54
C ARG A 8 -1.44 -2.93 0.74
N ALA A 9 -1.53 -3.67 -0.36
CA ALA A 9 -1.09 -5.06 -0.42
C ALA A 9 0.43 -5.07 -0.64
N VAL A 10 1.15 -5.77 0.23
CA VAL A 10 2.61 -5.90 0.17
C VAL A 10 3.00 -7.36 0.01
N GLY A 11 3.86 -7.63 -0.96
CA GLY A 11 4.42 -8.96 -1.17
C GLY A 11 5.45 -9.33 -0.10
N PRO A 12 5.97 -10.57 -0.10
CA PRO A 12 6.89 -11.06 0.93
C PRO A 12 8.17 -10.23 1.09
N ASP A 13 8.78 -9.79 -0.02
CA ASP A 13 10.03 -9.01 0.03
C ASP A 13 9.81 -7.61 0.62
N GLU A 14 8.75 -6.92 0.18
CA GLU A 14 8.37 -5.61 0.73
C GLU A 14 7.97 -5.74 2.21
N LEU A 15 7.30 -6.83 2.59
CA LEU A 15 6.96 -7.11 3.98
C LEU A 15 8.21 -7.35 4.84
N ALA A 16 9.20 -8.08 4.33
CA ALA A 16 10.47 -8.30 5.01
C ALA A 16 11.23 -6.99 5.23
N ASP A 17 11.25 -6.13 4.21
CA ASP A 17 11.86 -4.80 4.30
C ASP A 17 11.14 -3.92 5.33
N ILE A 18 9.80 -3.88 5.33
CA ILE A 18 9.02 -3.14 6.32
C ILE A 18 9.32 -3.62 7.73
N ARG A 19 9.44 -4.94 7.94
CA ARG A 19 9.78 -5.52 9.25
C ARG A 19 11.19 -5.14 9.71
N ARG A 20 12.14 -5.09 8.79
CA ARG A 20 13.55 -4.78 9.08
C ARG A 20 13.77 -3.28 9.34
N LEU A 21 13.12 -2.43 8.55
CA LEU A 21 13.37 -0.98 8.54
C LEU A 21 12.36 -0.19 9.38
N GLY A 22 11.13 -0.68 9.51
CA GLY A 22 10.05 0.03 10.19
C GLY A 22 9.42 1.16 9.38
N TYR A 23 9.82 1.36 8.12
CA TYR A 23 9.27 2.37 7.22
C TYR A 23 9.13 1.85 5.78
N LEU A 24 8.40 2.59 4.95
CA LEU A 24 8.19 2.30 3.54
C LEU A 24 9.26 2.98 2.69
N ARG A 25 9.80 2.27 1.70
CA ARG A 25 10.75 2.82 0.71
C ARG A 25 10.41 2.34 -0.68
N ASN A 26 10.72 3.13 -1.70
CA ASN A 26 10.76 2.63 -3.06
C ASN A 26 12.07 1.88 -3.33
N PRO A 27 12.00 0.69 -3.96
CA PRO A 27 13.18 0.06 -4.52
C PRO A 27 13.82 0.93 -5.61
N PRO A 28 15.13 0.78 -5.91
CA PRO A 28 15.77 1.47 -7.03
C PRO A 28 15.00 1.25 -8.33
N GLY A 29 14.67 2.34 -9.05
CA GLY A 29 13.91 2.30 -10.30
C GLY A 29 12.38 2.39 -10.14
N ILE A 30 11.85 2.31 -8.91
CA ILE A 30 10.45 2.61 -8.60
C ILE A 30 10.39 4.04 -8.02
N VAL A 31 9.46 4.86 -8.49
CA VAL A 31 9.34 6.27 -8.03
C VAL A 31 8.07 6.50 -7.21
N VAL A 32 7.09 5.61 -7.32
CA VAL A 32 5.78 5.77 -6.69
C VAL A 32 5.20 4.45 -6.18
N LYS A 33 4.39 4.54 -5.12
CA LYS A 33 3.57 3.42 -4.61
C LYS A 33 2.10 3.76 -4.63
N TYR A 34 1.31 2.78 -5.05
CA TYR A 34 -0.14 2.81 -4.98
C TYR A 34 -0.67 2.37 -3.62
N PHE A 35 -1.65 3.12 -3.11
CA PHE A 35 -2.40 2.79 -1.91
C PHE A 35 -3.90 2.85 -2.20
N ALA A 36 -4.65 1.86 -1.77
CA ALA A 36 -6.10 1.91 -1.78
C ALA A 36 -6.64 2.80 -0.65
N VAL A 37 -7.74 3.51 -0.90
CA VAL A 37 -8.42 4.32 0.12
C VAL A 37 -9.27 3.48 1.09
N THR A 38 -9.49 2.20 0.78
CA THR A 38 -10.18 1.27 1.67
C THR A 38 -9.43 -0.06 1.81
N ARG A 39 -9.57 -0.67 2.99
CA ARG A 39 -9.03 -2.02 3.26
C ARG A 39 -9.58 -3.07 2.30
N ALA A 40 -10.88 -3.01 1.99
CA ALA A 40 -11.54 -3.98 1.12
C ALA A 40 -10.93 -3.98 -0.29
N GLN A 41 -10.61 -2.80 -0.82
CA GLN A 41 -9.95 -2.66 -2.12
C GLN A 41 -8.53 -3.22 -2.14
N ALA A 42 -7.73 -2.98 -1.09
CA ALA A 42 -6.39 -3.58 -0.98
C ALA A 42 -6.45 -5.11 -0.92
N ILE A 43 -7.43 -5.68 -0.20
CA ILE A 43 -7.67 -7.12 -0.15
C ILE A 43 -8.10 -7.65 -1.52
N TRP A 44 -9.03 -6.97 -2.19
CA TRP A 44 -9.50 -7.36 -3.51
C TRP A 44 -8.35 -7.39 -4.53
N PHE A 45 -7.49 -6.36 -4.53
CA PHE A 45 -6.30 -6.33 -5.36
C PHE A 45 -5.38 -7.52 -5.10
N ALA A 46 -5.04 -7.79 -3.84
CA ALA A 46 -4.16 -8.91 -3.47
C ALA A 46 -4.68 -10.25 -4.03
N ARG A 47 -5.98 -10.50 -3.89
CA ARG A 47 -6.62 -11.71 -4.42
C ARG A 47 -6.52 -11.81 -5.94
N GLN A 48 -6.75 -10.69 -6.62
CA GLN A 48 -6.63 -10.64 -8.08
C GLN A 48 -5.18 -10.86 -8.53
N ALA A 49 -4.20 -10.31 -7.82
CA ALA A 49 -2.79 -10.50 -8.14
C ALA A 49 -2.37 -11.97 -7.98
N VAL A 50 -2.74 -12.61 -6.86
CA VAL A 50 -2.49 -14.05 -6.65
C VAL A 50 -3.18 -14.89 -7.73
N ALA A 51 -4.46 -14.63 -8.02
CA ALA A 51 -5.22 -15.40 -9.00
C ALA A 51 -4.73 -15.22 -10.44
N ALA A 52 -4.31 -14.00 -10.82
CA ALA A 52 -3.95 -13.67 -12.20
C ALA A 52 -2.48 -13.93 -12.51
N PHE A 53 -1.57 -13.72 -11.55
CA PHE A 53 -0.12 -13.80 -11.76
C PHE A 53 0.53 -14.97 -11.03
N GLY A 54 -0.20 -15.70 -10.17
CA GLY A 54 0.37 -16.77 -9.35
C GLY A 54 1.29 -16.25 -8.25
N ASP A 55 1.13 -14.98 -7.86
CA ASP A 55 1.94 -14.35 -6.82
C ASP A 55 1.77 -15.07 -5.47
N PRO A 56 2.78 -15.03 -4.59
CA PRO A 56 2.62 -15.51 -3.22
C PRO A 56 1.58 -14.66 -2.46
N PRO A 57 0.96 -15.20 -1.39
CA PRO A 57 0.00 -14.46 -0.59
C PRO A 57 0.57 -13.14 -0.05
N TYR A 58 -0.24 -12.09 -0.11
CA TYR A 58 0.14 -10.74 0.33
C TYR A 58 -0.17 -10.52 1.80
N ALA A 59 0.52 -9.56 2.42
CA ALA A 59 0.08 -8.92 3.64
C ALA A 59 -0.61 -7.58 3.32
N ILE A 60 -1.53 -7.15 4.20
CA ILE A 60 -2.14 -5.83 4.10
C ILE A 60 -1.58 -4.94 5.19
N ILE A 61 -1.08 -3.77 4.78
CA ILE A 61 -0.65 -2.71 5.67
C ILE A 61 -1.63 -1.54 5.64
N GLN A 62 -1.60 -0.75 6.72
CA GLN A 62 -2.26 0.53 6.87
C GLN A 62 -1.22 1.59 7.20
N VAL A 63 -1.34 2.77 6.62
CA VAL A 63 -0.62 3.98 7.03
C VAL A 63 -1.61 5.08 7.38
N GLU A 64 -1.25 5.88 8.36
CA GLU A 64 -1.94 7.14 8.64
C GLU A 64 -1.15 8.28 8.02
N THR A 65 -1.84 9.13 7.27
CA THR A 65 -1.25 10.34 6.69
C THR A 65 -2.08 11.56 7.05
N VAL A 66 -1.41 12.69 7.22
CA VAL A 66 -2.03 13.99 7.45
C VAL A 66 -1.98 14.73 6.12
N VAL A 67 -3.07 14.68 5.36
CA VAL A 67 -3.10 15.28 4.02
C VAL A 67 -4.09 16.44 4.04
N SER A 68 -3.61 17.62 3.62
CA SER A 68 -4.47 18.76 3.28
C SER A 68 -5.27 18.50 2.00
N TYR A 69 -4.78 17.60 1.16
CA TYR A 69 -5.34 17.17 -0.12
C TYR A 69 -4.81 15.76 -0.38
N LEU A 70 -5.67 14.74 -0.47
CA LEU A 70 -5.23 13.41 -0.93
C LEU A 70 -4.76 13.57 -2.39
N PRO A 71 -3.47 13.37 -2.71
CA PRO A 71 -3.00 13.56 -4.07
C PRO A 71 -3.70 12.56 -5.00
N LYS A 72 -4.34 13.13 -6.03
CA LYS A 72 -4.98 12.48 -7.19
C LYS A 72 -5.53 11.09 -6.89
N ILE A 73 -6.77 11.04 -6.39
CA ILE A 73 -7.53 9.80 -6.39
C ILE A 73 -7.74 9.36 -7.84
N SER A 74 -7.09 8.29 -8.24
CA SER A 74 -7.31 7.66 -9.55
C SER A 74 -8.12 6.38 -9.38
N VAL A 75 -8.84 6.01 -10.44
CA VAL A 75 -9.52 4.72 -10.51
C VAL A 75 -8.68 3.81 -11.38
N ASP A 76 -8.15 2.75 -10.78
CA ASP A 76 -7.47 1.67 -11.50
C ASP A 76 -8.27 0.38 -11.29
N ARG A 77 -8.83 -0.17 -12.37
CA ARG A 77 -9.68 -1.38 -12.36
C ARG A 77 -10.80 -1.34 -11.29
N GLY A 78 -11.39 -0.17 -11.04
CA GLY A 78 -12.44 0.02 -10.03
C GLY A 78 -11.94 0.28 -8.60
N ILE A 79 -10.63 0.31 -8.38
CA ILE A 79 -10.02 0.67 -7.10
C ILE A 79 -9.70 2.15 -7.08
N ARG A 80 -10.15 2.84 -6.02
CA ARG A 80 -9.71 4.19 -5.71
C ARG A 80 -8.32 4.13 -5.08
N ILE A 81 -7.33 4.64 -5.81
CA ILE A 81 -5.93 4.65 -5.42
C ILE A 81 -5.43 6.06 -5.15
N VAL A 82 -4.47 6.16 -4.23
CA VAL A 82 -3.62 7.32 -4.00
C VAL A 82 -2.20 6.91 -4.37
N VAL A 83 -1.49 7.80 -5.06
CA VAL A 83 -0.11 7.60 -5.49
C VAL A 83 0.78 8.42 -4.57
N LEU A 84 1.72 7.77 -3.90
CA LEU A 84 2.68 8.41 -2.99
C LEU A 84 4.10 8.25 -3.53
N ASP A 85 4.86 9.34 -3.57
CA ASP A 85 6.28 9.34 -3.93
C ASP A 85 7.20 9.15 -2.69
N ASP A 86 8.52 9.17 -2.88
CA ASP A 86 9.47 8.99 -1.78
C ASP A 86 9.33 10.06 -0.68
N ASN A 87 8.98 11.30 -1.02
CA ASN A 87 8.79 12.37 -0.04
C ASN A 87 7.52 12.14 0.78
N ASP A 88 6.45 11.68 0.14
CA ASP A 88 5.21 11.32 0.81
C ASP A 88 5.37 10.10 1.74
N LEU A 89 6.21 9.14 1.34
CA LEU A 89 6.51 7.95 2.13
C LEU A 89 7.40 8.27 3.34
N ALA A 90 8.23 9.31 3.24
CA ALA A 90 9.13 9.74 4.30
C ALA A 90 8.34 10.20 5.53
N GLY A 91 8.30 9.33 6.54
CA GLY A 91 7.60 9.57 7.82
C GLY A 91 6.32 8.77 8.01
N LEU A 92 5.85 8.03 7.00
CA LEU A 92 4.73 7.11 7.18
C LEU A 92 5.16 5.89 7.98
N LYS A 93 4.34 5.51 8.96
CA LYS A 93 4.53 4.33 9.80
C LYS A 93 3.61 3.21 9.35
N PRO A 94 4.09 2.21 8.59
CA PRO A 94 3.26 1.09 8.17
C PRO A 94 2.89 0.21 9.37
N ARG A 95 1.60 -0.05 9.54
CA ARG A 95 1.06 -1.05 10.47
C ARG A 95 0.53 -2.23 9.68
N ILE A 96 1.02 -3.43 9.97
CA ILE A 96 0.51 -4.65 9.35
C ILE A 96 -0.82 -5.00 10.03
N ILE A 97 -1.89 -5.17 9.24
CA ILE A 97 -3.26 -5.41 9.74
C ILE A 97 -3.85 -6.74 9.29
N ARG A 98 -3.22 -7.44 8.35
CA ARG A 98 -3.62 -8.78 7.89
C ARG A 98 -2.45 -9.48 7.20
N TYR A 99 -2.37 -10.80 7.36
CA TYR A 99 -1.43 -11.67 6.65
C TYR A 99 -2.18 -12.65 5.74
N ASN A 100 -1.43 -13.30 4.83
CA ASN A 100 -1.87 -14.43 4.01
C ASN A 100 -3.16 -14.14 3.22
N VAL A 101 -3.19 -13.02 2.49
CA VAL A 101 -4.28 -12.69 1.58
C VAL A 101 -3.97 -13.26 0.20
N ALA A 102 -4.81 -14.21 -0.21
CA ALA A 102 -4.85 -14.85 -1.51
C ALA A 102 -6.31 -14.90 -2.00
#